data_AF-A0A1W9WKL1-F1
#
_entry.id   AF-A0A1W9WKL1-F1
#
_cell.length_a   1.000
_cell.length_b   1.000
_cell.length_c   1.000
_cell.angle_alpha   90.00
_cell.angle_beta   90.00
_cell.angle_gamma   90.00
#
_symmetry.space_group_name_H-M   'P 1'
#
loop_
_entity.id
_entity.type
_entity.pdbx_description
1 polymer ?
#
loop_
_entity_poly.entity_id
_entity_poly.type
_entity_poly.pdbx_seq_one_letter_code
_entity_poly.pdbx_strand_id
1 'polypeptide(L)'
;MKIPQTFYTALASLNITYAVVDENETIIEHDNQFSFWVSNHSSSVIGHNLFDILPELIGQESLLAKVKQGKKDFIRLENINRVNTHGNIRYLRLTIIPTEIGTRKYLTVFVSDMSGLAEHLQKLTQNRNELDMAKHHLAREKKHLEIANNELQRLNNRFQAELITARKIQQNFLPPPYPNWSGLDVVCYNKSANQVGGDFYTYHAFPKTDEMLRQFAMIIGDVSGKGMSAALLMSASIASLQSAMSHETDIYRILYLFNHYITGIDKRMAVS
;
A
#
# COMPACT_ATOMS: atom_id res chain seq x y z
N MET A 1 58.12 -0.87 33.37
CA MET A 1 56.94 -1.31 34.14
C MET A 1 56.21 -2.32 33.27
N LYS A 2 56.09 -3.59 33.69
CA LYS A 2 55.34 -4.57 32.88
C LYS A 2 53.85 -4.30 33.06
N ILE A 3 53.17 -3.90 31.98
CA ILE A 3 51.71 -3.77 31.97
C ILE A 3 51.12 -5.17 32.25
N PRO A 4 50.10 -5.31 33.11
CA PRO A 4 49.51 -6.60 33.43
C PRO A 4 48.96 -7.30 32.19
N GLN A 5 49.19 -8.61 32.07
CA GLN A 5 48.70 -9.41 30.93
C GLN A 5 47.18 -9.29 30.72
N THR A 6 46.43 -9.11 31.81
CA THR A 6 44.98 -8.89 31.82
C THR A 6 44.55 -7.64 31.04
N PHE A 7 45.37 -6.59 31.03
CA PHE A 7 45.07 -5.36 30.27
C PHE A 7 45.15 -5.60 28.76
N TYR A 8 46.14 -6.37 28.30
CA TYR A 8 46.25 -6.75 26.89
C TYR A 8 45.10 -7.63 26.42
N THR A 9 44.67 -8.58 27.26
CA THR A 9 43.49 -9.40 26.97
C THR A 9 42.22 -8.55 26.88
N ALA A 10 42.07 -7.54 27.74
CA ALA A 10 40.94 -6.62 27.70
C ALA A 10 40.91 -5.79 26.40
N LEU A 11 42.05 -5.22 26.00
CA LEU A 11 42.16 -4.46 24.73
C LEU A 11 41.81 -5.34 23.52
N ALA A 12 42.36 -6.55 23.46
CA ALA A 12 42.06 -7.48 22.38
C ALA A 12 40.55 -7.85 22.32
N SER A 13 39.90 -8.04 23.48
CA SER A 13 38.46 -8.32 23.53
C SER A 13 37.57 -7.17 23.03
N LEU A 14 38.11 -5.94 23.03
CA LEU A 14 37.45 -4.73 22.53
C LEU A 14 37.83 -4.40 21.09
N ASN A 15 38.55 -5.29 20.39
CA ASN A 15 39.16 -4.99 19.09
C ASN A 15 39.98 -3.69 19.12
N ILE A 16 40.85 -3.56 20.13
CA ILE A 16 41.79 -2.46 20.25
C ILE A 16 43.21 -3.02 20.24
N THR A 17 44.06 -2.43 19.42
CA THR A 17 45.50 -2.64 19.40
C THR A 17 46.25 -1.38 19.83
N TYR A 18 47.48 -1.51 20.33
CA TYR A 18 48.30 -0.38 20.76
C TYR A 18 49.75 -0.40 20.26
N ALA A 19 50.33 0.79 20.19
CA ALA A 19 51.78 1.02 20.09
C ALA A 19 52.22 2.14 21.04
N VAL A 20 53.42 2.03 21.60
CA VAL A 20 54.07 3.08 22.39
C VAL A 20 55.17 3.71 21.54
N VAL A 21 55.21 5.03 21.58
CA VAL A 21 56.06 5.86 20.75
C VAL A 21 56.87 6.78 21.66
N ASP A 22 58.15 6.95 21.35
CA ASP A 22 59.04 7.82 22.11
C ASP A 22 58.92 9.32 21.72
N GLU A 23 59.77 10.15 22.32
CA GLU A 23 59.81 11.59 22.09
C GLU A 23 60.12 11.96 20.62
N ASN A 24 60.84 11.09 19.91
CA ASN A 24 61.22 11.23 18.51
C ASN A 24 60.21 10.61 17.54
N GLU A 25 58.98 10.31 18.00
CA GLU A 25 57.95 9.66 17.19
C GLU A 25 58.33 8.24 16.70
N THR A 26 59.29 7.58 17.36
CA THR A 26 59.72 6.23 16.98
C THR A 26 58.95 5.19 17.78
N ILE A 27 58.43 4.17 17.10
CA ILE A 27 57.70 3.08 17.75
C ILE A 27 58.70 2.22 18.54
N ILE A 28 58.49 2.12 19.85
CA ILE A 28 59.38 1.35 20.75
C ILE A 28 58.76 0.03 21.22
N GLU A 29 57.43 -0.04 21.25
CA GLU A 29 56.67 -1.21 21.68
C GLU A 29 55.34 -1.23 20.95
N HIS A 30 54.80 -2.40 20.63
CA HIS A 30 53.44 -2.57 20.14
C HIS A 30 52.95 -4.00 20.42
N ASP A 31 51.64 -4.24 20.36
CA ASP A 31 51.12 -5.61 20.44
C ASP A 31 51.19 -6.36 19.10
N ASN A 32 50.83 -7.64 19.12
CA ASN A 32 50.94 -8.52 17.95
C ASN A 32 49.99 -8.14 16.79
N GLN A 33 48.97 -7.33 17.02
CA GLN A 33 47.97 -6.98 16.00
C GLN A 33 48.25 -5.62 15.36
N PHE A 34 49.01 -4.74 16.03
CA PHE A 34 49.23 -3.36 15.60
C PHE A 34 49.80 -3.26 14.18
N SER A 35 50.90 -3.97 13.92
CA SER A 35 51.56 -3.95 12.61
C SER A 35 50.61 -4.46 11.52
N PHE A 36 49.90 -5.56 11.78
CA PHE A 36 48.96 -6.12 10.83
C PHE A 36 47.80 -5.16 10.49
N TRP A 37 47.30 -4.42 11.48
CA TRP A 37 46.15 -3.53 11.27
C TRP A 37 46.51 -2.27 10.51
N VAL A 38 47.70 -1.74 10.76
CA VAL A 38 48.09 -0.43 10.26
C VAL A 38 48.88 -0.53 8.95
N SER A 39 49.74 -1.54 8.80
CA SER A 39 50.60 -1.71 7.64
C SER A 39 50.32 -2.96 6.81
N ASN A 40 49.37 -3.83 7.19
CA ASN A 40 49.10 -5.13 6.57
C ASN A 40 50.29 -6.12 6.53
N HIS A 41 51.38 -5.82 7.24
CA HIS A 41 52.55 -6.69 7.31
C HIS A 41 52.66 -7.34 8.70
N SER A 42 53.11 -8.60 8.73
CA SER A 42 53.34 -9.34 9.97
C SER A 42 54.68 -9.03 10.62
N SER A 43 55.55 -8.25 9.96
CA SER A 43 56.83 -7.80 10.51
C SER A 43 56.61 -6.75 11.59
N SER A 44 57.41 -6.83 12.65
CA SER A 44 57.45 -5.80 13.69
C SER A 44 57.77 -4.44 13.09
N VAL A 45 57.06 -3.40 13.56
CA VAL A 45 57.26 -2.01 13.15
C VAL A 45 58.07 -1.22 14.18
N ILE A 46 58.67 -1.90 15.16
CA ILE A 46 59.58 -1.29 16.13
C ILE A 46 60.74 -0.61 15.38
N GLY A 47 61.09 0.59 15.81
CA GLY A 47 62.14 1.42 15.21
C GLY A 47 61.69 2.24 13.99
N HIS A 48 60.47 2.04 13.47
CA HIS A 48 59.93 2.89 12.41
C HIS A 48 59.32 4.17 13.00
N ASN A 49 59.32 5.25 12.19
CA ASN A 49 58.68 6.49 12.57
C ASN A 49 57.14 6.34 12.48
N LEU A 50 56.43 6.93 13.43
CA LEU A 50 54.98 6.86 13.52
C LEU A 50 54.28 7.39 12.26
N PHE A 51 54.79 8.46 11.65
CA PHE A 51 54.20 9.07 10.46
C PHE A 51 54.32 8.19 9.21
N ASP A 52 55.35 7.33 9.12
CA ASP A 52 55.51 6.40 8.01
C ASP A 52 54.46 5.28 8.05
N ILE A 53 54.09 4.86 9.25
CA ILE A 53 53.11 3.81 9.49
C ILE A 53 51.67 4.38 9.46
N LEU A 54 51.49 5.61 9.95
CA LEU A 54 50.21 6.32 10.04
C LEU A 54 50.30 7.68 9.34
N PRO A 55 50.25 7.70 8.00
CA PRO A 55 50.29 8.94 7.23
C PRO A 55 49.09 9.85 7.50
N GLU A 56 48.00 9.38 8.12
CA GLU A 56 46.86 10.20 8.55
C GLU A 56 47.22 11.24 9.61
N LEU A 57 48.37 11.08 10.25
CA LEU A 57 48.90 12.06 11.20
C LEU A 57 49.63 13.21 10.51
N ILE A 58 49.96 13.09 9.22
CA ILE A 58 50.54 14.19 8.44
C ILE A 58 49.52 15.32 8.37
N GLY A 59 49.93 16.54 8.72
CA GLY A 59 49.08 17.71 8.92
C GLY A 59 48.47 17.84 10.33
N GLN A 60 48.67 16.85 11.21
CA GLN A 60 48.24 16.87 12.62
C GLN A 60 49.42 17.14 13.59
N GLU A 61 50.59 17.56 13.10
CA GLU A 61 51.81 17.72 13.87
C GLU A 61 51.64 18.74 15.01
N SER A 62 50.93 19.84 14.72
CA SER A 62 50.64 20.88 15.72
C SER A 62 49.78 20.36 16.88
N LEU A 63 48.89 19.40 16.62
CA LEU A 63 48.07 18.75 17.63
C LEU A 63 48.89 17.72 18.41
N LEU A 64 49.77 16.99 17.74
CA LEU A 64 50.69 16.04 18.38
C LEU A 64 51.64 16.76 19.35
N ALA A 65 52.19 17.89 18.94
CA ALA A 65 53.02 18.74 19.80
C ALA A 65 52.25 19.23 21.05
N LYS A 66 50.97 19.60 20.90
CA LYS A 66 50.13 19.99 22.05
C LYS A 66 49.88 18.83 23.02
N VAL A 67 49.66 17.62 22.51
CA VAL A 67 49.52 16.42 23.36
C VAL A 67 50.83 16.09 24.08
N LYS A 68 51.97 16.12 23.39
CA LYS A 68 53.31 15.93 24.00
C LYS A 68 53.61 16.94 25.12
N GLN A 69 53.20 18.19 24.92
CA GLN A 69 53.35 19.26 25.91
C GLN A 69 52.35 19.18 27.07
N GLY A 70 51.43 18.20 27.07
CA GLY A 70 50.37 18.08 28.08
C GLY A 70 49.29 19.18 27.98
N LYS A 71 49.22 19.92 26.87
CA LYS A 71 48.21 20.95 26.61
C LYS A 71 46.89 20.39 26.06
N LYS A 72 46.87 19.09 25.72
CA LYS A 72 45.69 18.38 25.21
C LYS A 72 45.75 16.92 25.68
N ASP A 73 44.61 16.39 26.11
CA ASP A 73 44.54 15.06 26.72
C ASP A 73 44.70 13.92 25.72
N PHE A 74 44.21 14.11 24.48
CA PHE A 74 44.34 13.11 23.42
C PHE A 74 44.11 13.69 22.02
N ILE A 75 44.56 12.96 20.99
CA ILE A 75 44.15 13.11 19.60
C ILE A 75 43.24 11.95 19.26
N ARG A 76 42.16 12.21 18.52
CA ARG A 76 41.34 11.16 17.94
C ARG A 76 41.08 11.44 16.47
N LEU A 77 41.36 10.46 15.63
CA LEU A 77 41.04 10.45 14.22
C LEU A 77 40.04 9.32 13.98
N GLU A 78 38.91 9.67 13.39
CA GLU A 78 37.83 8.75 13.04
C GLU A 78 37.91 8.40 11.54
N ASN A 79 37.27 7.29 11.15
CA ASN A 79 37.10 6.90 9.74
C ASN A 79 38.41 6.70 8.96
N ILE A 80 39.44 6.15 9.60
CA ILE A 80 40.66 5.77 8.92
C ILE A 80 40.40 4.49 8.13
N ASN A 81 40.48 4.57 6.81
CA ASN A 81 40.22 3.42 5.95
C ASN A 81 41.54 2.68 5.67
N ARG A 82 41.53 1.37 5.87
CA ARG A 82 42.62 0.46 5.46
C ARG A 82 42.04 -0.65 4.62
N VAL A 83 42.69 -1.02 3.53
CA VAL A 83 42.28 -2.20 2.76
C VAL A 83 43.06 -3.39 3.31
N ASN A 84 42.40 -4.43 3.77
CA ASN A 84 43.08 -5.63 4.27
C ASN A 84 43.63 -6.47 3.09
N THR A 85 44.38 -7.53 3.41
CA THR A 85 44.97 -8.45 2.39
C THR A 85 43.95 -9.13 1.48
N HIS A 86 42.68 -9.16 1.86
CA HIS A 86 41.58 -9.76 1.09
C HIS A 86 40.81 -8.71 0.25
N GLY A 87 41.23 -7.44 0.26
CA GLY A 87 40.57 -6.36 -0.47
C GLY A 87 39.40 -5.69 0.24
N ASN A 88 39.08 -6.10 1.47
CA ASN A 88 37.99 -5.50 2.24
C ASN A 88 38.46 -4.25 2.99
N ILE A 89 37.59 -3.25 3.09
CA ILE A 89 37.87 -2.03 3.85
C ILE A 89 37.68 -2.31 5.34
N ARG A 90 38.72 -2.04 6.13
CA ARG A 90 38.66 -1.85 7.57
C ARG A 90 38.48 -0.39 7.90
N TYR A 91 37.58 -0.14 8.84
CA TYR A 91 37.35 1.18 9.42
C TYR A 91 38.04 1.23 10.77
N LEU A 92 39.09 2.03 10.86
CA LEU A 92 39.88 2.18 12.06
C LEU A 92 39.60 3.53 12.72
N ARG A 93 39.65 3.53 14.05
CA ARG A 93 39.73 4.74 14.86
C ARG A 93 41.11 4.78 15.50
N LEU A 94 41.79 5.91 15.36
CA LEU A 94 43.07 6.14 16.03
C LEU A 94 42.87 7.09 17.20
N THR A 95 43.40 6.73 18.37
CA THR A 95 43.46 7.60 19.55
C THR A 95 44.87 7.66 20.09
N ILE A 96 45.46 8.85 20.18
CA ILE A 96 46.80 9.06 20.75
C ILE A 96 46.66 9.75 22.09
N ILE A 97 47.23 9.17 23.14
CA ILE A 97 47.28 9.75 24.49
C ILE A 97 48.74 9.95 24.93
N PRO A 98 49.04 10.97 25.75
CA PRO A 98 50.33 11.06 26.41
C PRO A 98 50.43 10.02 27.51
N THR A 99 51.61 9.47 27.73
CA THR A 99 51.87 8.46 28.76
C THR A 99 53.22 8.71 29.40
N GLU A 100 53.26 8.79 30.73
CA GLU A 100 54.50 9.02 31.47
C GLU A 100 54.97 7.71 32.10
N ILE A 101 56.20 7.30 31.80
CA ILE A 101 56.83 6.10 32.39
C ILE A 101 58.14 6.55 33.03
N GLY A 102 58.12 6.69 34.36
CA GLY A 102 59.24 7.28 35.11
C GLY A 102 59.33 8.79 34.86
N THR A 103 60.49 9.27 34.39
CA THR A 103 60.73 10.69 34.06
C THR A 103 60.61 11.01 32.57
N ARG A 104 60.35 10.01 31.72
CA ARG A 104 60.25 10.16 30.27
C ARG A 104 58.80 10.19 29.80
N LYS A 105 58.55 11.00 28.76
CA LYS A 105 57.23 11.15 28.14
C LYS A 105 57.16 10.31 26.87
N TYR A 106 56.09 9.53 26.77
CA TYR A 106 55.76 8.69 25.64
C TYR A 106 54.39 9.06 25.10
N LEU A 107 54.08 8.59 23.89
CA LEU A 107 52.75 8.61 23.34
C LEU A 107 52.26 7.17 23.19
N THR A 108 51.07 6.87 23.69
CA THR A 108 50.40 5.59 23.43
C THR A 108 49.37 5.81 22.33
N VAL A 109 49.52 5.08 21.24
CA VAL A 109 48.64 5.07 20.08
C VAL A 109 47.74 3.85 20.19
N PHE A 110 46.44 4.07 20.32
CA PHE A 110 45.41 3.04 20.23
C PHE A 110 44.79 3.06 18.85
N VAL A 111 44.58 1.88 18.28
CA VAL A 111 43.83 1.69 17.05
C VAL A 111 42.68 0.74 17.34
N SER A 112 41.45 1.16 17.08
CA SER A 112 40.26 0.34 17.28
C SER A 112 39.68 -0.06 15.93
N ASP A 113 39.36 -1.34 15.74
CA ASP A 113 38.66 -1.83 14.55
C ASP A 113 37.15 -1.62 14.72
N MET A 114 36.62 -0.64 13.99
CA MET A 114 35.21 -0.24 13.99
C MET A 114 34.42 -0.86 12.83
N SER A 115 35.02 -1.77 12.05
CA SER A 115 34.41 -2.30 10.82
C SER A 115 33.07 -3.00 11.08
N GLY A 116 32.99 -3.82 12.13
CA GLY A 116 31.73 -4.49 12.50
C GLY A 116 30.61 -3.50 12.90
N LEU A 117 30.96 -2.37 13.52
CA LEU A 117 29.99 -1.32 13.83
C LEU A 117 29.58 -0.55 12.56
N ALA A 118 30.54 -0.24 11.69
CA ALA A 118 30.29 0.43 10.42
C ALA A 118 29.32 -0.37 9.54
N GLU A 119 29.51 -1.69 9.43
CA GLU A 119 28.60 -2.58 8.72
C GLU A 119 27.18 -2.56 9.31
N HIS A 120 27.04 -2.61 10.64
CA HIS A 120 25.72 -2.54 11.29
C HIS A 120 25.04 -1.20 11.05
N LEU A 121 25.77 -0.08 11.15
CA LEU A 121 25.24 1.25 10.87
C LEU A 121 24.81 1.40 9.41
N GLN A 122 25.57 0.81 8.49
CA GLN A 122 25.21 0.77 7.08
C GLN A 122 23.91 -0.02 6.85
N LYS A 123 23.79 -1.22 7.42
CA LYS A 123 22.55 -2.03 7.36
C LYS A 123 21.35 -1.29 7.95
N LEU A 124 21.52 -0.61 9.08
CA LEU A 124 20.45 0.19 9.70
C LEU A 124 20.02 1.35 8.80
N THR A 125 20.98 2.04 8.19
CA THR A 125 20.69 3.15 7.27
C THR A 125 19.95 2.64 6.04
N GLN A 126 20.37 1.51 5.50
CA GLN A 126 19.69 0.87 4.38
C GLN A 126 18.26 0.47 4.74
N ASN A 127 18.06 -0.28 5.83
CA ASN A 127 16.72 -0.71 6.27
C ASN A 127 15.79 0.48 6.54
N ARG A 128 16.33 1.57 7.09
CA ARG A 128 15.58 2.80 7.31
C ARG A 128 15.09 3.40 5.99
N ASN A 129 15.97 3.50 4.99
CA ASN A 129 15.61 4.04 3.69
C ASN A 129 14.58 3.17 2.97
N GLU A 130 14.72 1.84 3.04
CA GLU A 130 13.74 0.90 2.50
C GLU A 130 12.37 1.05 3.17
N LEU A 131 12.34 1.18 4.50
CA LEU A 131 11.11 1.39 5.25
C LEU A 131 10.42 2.72 4.88
N ASP A 132 11.19 3.79 4.71
CA ASP A 132 10.64 5.10 4.33
C ASP A 132 10.05 5.07 2.91
N MET A 133 10.72 4.40 1.97
CA MET A 133 10.17 4.17 0.62
C MET A 133 8.88 3.35 0.66
N ALA A 134 8.85 2.25 1.40
CA ALA A 134 7.67 1.40 1.52
C ALA A 134 6.47 2.16 2.14
N LYS A 135 6.72 2.99 3.17
CA LYS A 135 5.69 3.85 3.77
C LYS A 135 5.13 4.86 2.78
N HIS A 136 5.99 5.51 2.00
CA HIS A 136 5.53 6.47 0.99
C HIS A 136 4.72 5.79 -0.11
N HIS A 137 5.13 4.59 -0.55
CA HIS A 137 4.36 3.81 -1.52
C HIS A 137 2.97 3.45 -0.98
N LEU A 138 2.91 2.89 0.23
CA LEU A 138 1.65 2.50 0.87
C LEU A 138 0.71 3.70 1.07
N ALA A 139 1.24 4.87 1.44
CA ALA A 139 0.44 6.08 1.58
C ALA A 139 -0.19 6.53 0.25
N ARG A 140 0.54 6.38 -0.86
CA ARG A 140 0.01 6.69 -2.20
C ARG A 140 -1.09 5.72 -2.60
N GLU A 141 -0.85 4.41 -2.47
CA GLU A 141 -1.85 3.39 -2.81
C GLU A 141 -3.13 3.55 -1.98
N LYS A 142 -2.99 3.77 -0.67
CA LYS A 142 -4.15 4.03 0.20
C LYS A 142 -4.98 5.22 -0.30
N LYS A 143 -4.33 6.32 -0.68
CA LYS A 143 -5.02 7.51 -1.20
C LYS A 143 -5.74 7.21 -2.52
N HIS A 144 -5.11 6.47 -3.43
CA HIS A 144 -5.75 6.07 -4.68
C HIS A 144 -6.98 5.18 -4.43
N LEU A 145 -6.87 4.23 -3.51
CA LEU A 145 -7.97 3.35 -3.14
C LEU A 145 -9.14 4.12 -2.51
N GLU A 146 -8.85 5.07 -1.62
CA GLU A 146 -9.87 5.94 -1.02
C GLU A 146 -10.62 6.76 -2.07
N ILE A 147 -9.91 7.32 -3.05
CA ILE A 147 -10.52 8.08 -4.15
C ILE A 147 -11.43 7.17 -4.99
N ALA A 148 -10.93 6.00 -5.42
CA ALA A 148 -11.68 5.06 -6.23
C ALA A 148 -12.94 4.55 -5.50
N ASN A 149 -12.83 4.25 -4.20
CA ASN A 149 -13.95 3.77 -3.40
C ASN A 149 -15.02 4.86 -3.23
N ASN A 150 -14.61 6.10 -2.98
CA ASN A 150 -15.54 7.24 -2.91
C ASN A 150 -16.27 7.48 -4.23
N GLU A 151 -15.60 7.30 -5.37
CA GLU A 151 -16.19 7.41 -6.69
C GLU A 151 -17.22 6.30 -6.95
N LEU A 152 -16.86 5.04 -6.66
CA LEU A 152 -17.77 3.89 -6.75
C LEU A 152 -19.01 4.09 -5.89
N GLN A 153 -18.86 4.57 -4.66
CA GLN A 153 -19.98 4.82 -3.78
C GLN A 153 -20.90 5.93 -4.33
N ARG A 154 -20.34 6.99 -4.90
CA ARG A 154 -21.12 8.06 -5.56
C ARG A 154 -21.89 7.53 -6.78
N LEU A 155 -21.25 6.72 -7.62
CA LEU A 155 -21.90 6.11 -8.79
C LEU A 155 -23.03 5.18 -8.37
N ASN A 156 -22.80 4.33 -7.36
CA ASN A 156 -23.81 3.44 -6.83
C ASN A 156 -25.01 4.22 -6.26
N ASN A 157 -24.77 5.29 -5.50
CA ASN A 157 -25.84 6.12 -4.95
C ASN A 157 -26.67 6.79 -6.05
N ARG A 158 -26.02 7.30 -7.12
CA ARG A 158 -26.73 7.85 -8.29
C ARG A 158 -27.58 6.79 -8.98
N PHE A 159 -27.01 5.62 -9.23
CA PHE A 159 -27.71 4.51 -9.86
C PHE A 159 -28.94 4.06 -9.03
N GLN A 160 -28.81 3.99 -7.70
CA GLN A 160 -29.94 3.71 -6.82
C GLN A 160 -31.04 4.79 -6.91
N ALA A 161 -30.67 6.07 -6.97
CA ALA A 161 -31.62 7.17 -7.14
C ALA A 161 -32.35 7.10 -8.49
N GLU A 162 -31.65 6.74 -9.56
CA GLU A 162 -32.24 6.51 -10.90
C GLU A 162 -33.21 5.33 -10.87
N LEU A 163 -32.86 4.22 -10.22
CA LEU A 163 -33.75 3.06 -10.07
C LEU A 163 -35.02 3.39 -9.27
N ILE A 164 -34.92 4.21 -8.22
CA ILE A 164 -36.11 4.70 -7.47
C ILE A 164 -37.01 5.52 -8.39
N THR A 165 -36.44 6.37 -9.24
CA THR A 165 -37.19 7.18 -10.21
C THR A 165 -37.87 6.29 -11.24
N ALA A 166 -37.14 5.31 -11.80
CA ALA A 166 -37.67 4.34 -12.73
C ALA A 166 -38.83 3.52 -12.13
N ARG A 167 -38.74 3.13 -10.85
CA ARG A 167 -39.85 2.48 -10.13
C ARG A 167 -41.11 3.34 -10.11
N LYS A 168 -41.00 4.63 -9.80
CA LYS A 168 -42.15 5.54 -9.77
C LYS A 168 -42.80 5.64 -11.15
N ILE A 169 -42.00 5.76 -12.21
CA ILE A 169 -42.49 5.77 -13.58
C ILE A 169 -43.20 4.44 -13.91
N GLN A 170 -42.58 3.31 -13.58
CA GLN A 170 -43.17 1.99 -13.78
C GLN A 170 -44.53 1.84 -13.06
N GLN A 171 -44.62 2.30 -11.81
CA GLN A 171 -45.86 2.27 -11.05
C GLN A 171 -46.97 3.11 -11.68
N ASN A 172 -46.64 4.20 -12.38
CA ASN A 172 -47.62 5.01 -13.11
C ASN A 172 -48.20 4.31 -14.35
N PHE A 173 -47.54 3.28 -14.89
CA PHE A 173 -48.09 2.47 -15.97
C PHE A 173 -49.13 1.46 -15.49
N LEU A 174 -49.10 1.09 -14.19
CA LEU A 174 -50.12 0.23 -13.62
C LEU A 174 -51.44 1.01 -13.48
N PRO A 175 -52.59 0.42 -13.88
CA PRO A 175 -53.86 1.09 -13.67
C PRO A 175 -54.22 1.15 -12.18
N PRO A 176 -55.17 2.03 -11.79
CA PRO A 176 -55.59 2.18 -10.40
C PRO A 176 -55.89 0.84 -9.71
N PRO A 177 -55.53 0.67 -8.43
CA PRO A 177 -55.71 -0.62 -7.73
C PRO A 177 -57.17 -1.01 -7.51
N TYR A 178 -58.13 -0.10 -7.71
CA TYR A 178 -59.55 -0.33 -7.50
C TYR A 178 -60.33 -0.01 -8.80
N PRO A 179 -60.51 -0.98 -9.72
CA PRO A 179 -61.36 -0.80 -10.87
C PRO A 179 -62.83 -0.61 -10.42
N ASN A 180 -63.46 0.47 -10.88
CA ASN A 180 -64.86 0.77 -10.55
C ASN A 180 -65.81 0.04 -11.52
N TRP A 181 -66.02 -1.26 -11.26
CA TRP A 181 -66.85 -2.13 -12.10
C TRP A 181 -68.16 -2.48 -11.38
N SER A 182 -69.29 -2.07 -11.95
CA SER A 182 -70.60 -2.36 -11.37
C SER A 182 -70.83 -3.86 -11.21
N GLY A 183 -71.14 -4.31 -9.99
CA GLY A 183 -71.41 -5.71 -9.65
C GLY A 183 -70.16 -6.57 -9.40
N LEU A 184 -68.95 -6.01 -9.41
CA LEU A 184 -67.70 -6.72 -9.13
C LEU A 184 -66.87 -5.95 -8.11
N ASP A 185 -66.45 -6.62 -7.03
CA ASP A 185 -65.50 -6.09 -6.06
C ASP A 185 -64.10 -6.64 -6.37
N VAL A 186 -63.19 -5.78 -6.77
CA VAL A 186 -61.87 -6.15 -7.29
C VAL A 186 -60.80 -5.23 -6.73
N VAL A 187 -59.71 -5.82 -6.24
CA VAL A 187 -58.54 -5.11 -5.70
C VAL A 187 -57.28 -5.66 -6.34
N CYS A 188 -56.47 -4.78 -6.92
CA CYS A 188 -55.19 -5.11 -7.53
C CYS A 188 -54.04 -4.59 -6.65
N TYR A 189 -53.02 -5.44 -6.43
CA TYR A 189 -51.81 -5.07 -5.70
C TYR A 189 -50.57 -5.64 -6.37
N ASN A 190 -49.56 -4.80 -6.58
CA ASN A 190 -48.26 -5.22 -7.12
C ASN A 190 -47.14 -4.70 -6.22
N LYS A 191 -46.27 -5.62 -5.78
CA LYS A 191 -45.08 -5.30 -4.98
C LYS A 191 -43.86 -6.02 -5.56
N SER A 192 -43.07 -5.29 -6.34
CA SER A 192 -41.79 -5.80 -6.81
C SER A 192 -40.83 -6.10 -5.65
N ALA A 193 -40.12 -7.23 -5.73
CA ALA A 193 -39.11 -7.68 -4.77
C ALA A 193 -37.81 -6.85 -4.82
N ASN A 194 -37.50 -6.24 -5.97
CA ASN A 194 -36.36 -5.32 -6.17
C ASN A 194 -36.87 -3.89 -6.41
N GLN A 195 -35.99 -2.94 -6.74
CA GLN A 195 -36.40 -1.56 -7.08
C GLN A 195 -37.40 -1.54 -8.24
N VAL A 196 -37.21 -2.37 -9.28
CA VAL A 196 -38.12 -2.51 -10.44
C VAL A 196 -38.35 -4.00 -10.77
N GLY A 197 -39.50 -4.35 -11.35
CA GLY A 197 -39.93 -5.75 -11.59
C GLY A 197 -40.46 -6.02 -13.01
N GLY A 198 -40.73 -7.29 -13.33
CA GLY A 198 -41.38 -7.69 -14.59
C GLY A 198 -42.89 -7.92 -14.46
N ASP A 199 -43.36 -8.19 -13.24
CA ASP A 199 -44.74 -8.50 -12.92
C ASP A 199 -45.64 -7.28 -13.11
N PHE A 200 -46.78 -7.46 -13.75
CA PHE A 200 -47.78 -6.43 -13.95
C PHE A 200 -49.20 -6.95 -13.94
N TYR A 201 -50.13 -6.01 -13.78
CA TYR A 201 -51.53 -6.23 -14.11
C TYR A 201 -52.03 -5.08 -15.00
N THR A 202 -53.01 -5.38 -15.83
CA THR A 202 -53.79 -4.38 -16.54
C THR A 202 -55.23 -4.86 -16.66
N TYR A 203 -56.17 -3.94 -16.84
CA TYR A 203 -57.56 -4.28 -16.99
C TYR A 203 -58.27 -3.35 -17.97
N HIS A 204 -59.37 -3.81 -18.55
CA HIS A 204 -60.19 -3.04 -19.47
C HIS A 204 -61.67 -3.37 -19.28
N ALA A 205 -62.53 -2.35 -19.41
CA ALA A 205 -63.98 -2.52 -19.41
C ALA A 205 -64.51 -2.23 -20.81
N PHE A 206 -65.03 -3.25 -21.48
CA PHE A 206 -65.53 -3.10 -22.84
C PHE A 206 -66.86 -2.33 -22.87
N PRO A 207 -67.18 -1.64 -23.98
CA PRO A 207 -68.47 -0.99 -24.16
C PRO A 207 -69.61 -1.99 -24.00
N LYS A 208 -70.75 -1.52 -23.49
CA LYS A 208 -71.97 -2.34 -23.45
C LYS A 208 -72.58 -2.35 -24.86
N THR A 209 -72.88 -3.53 -25.39
CA THR A 209 -73.73 -3.70 -26.59
C THR A 209 -75.16 -4.03 -26.17
N ASP A 210 -76.14 -3.71 -27.02
CA ASP A 210 -77.58 -3.76 -26.68
C ASP A 210 -78.08 -5.16 -26.25
N GLU A 211 -77.34 -6.23 -26.58
CA GLU A 211 -77.72 -7.62 -26.31
C GLU A 211 -76.86 -8.34 -25.26
N MET A 212 -75.82 -7.71 -24.69
CA MET A 212 -74.92 -8.35 -23.74
C MET A 212 -74.67 -7.57 -22.44
N LEU A 213 -74.40 -8.32 -21.37
CA LEU A 213 -73.84 -7.78 -20.13
C LEU A 213 -72.47 -7.15 -20.42
N ARG A 214 -72.10 -6.10 -19.67
CA ARG A 214 -70.78 -5.46 -19.78
C ARG A 214 -69.68 -6.50 -19.52
N GLN A 215 -68.70 -6.57 -20.43
CA GLN A 215 -67.56 -7.47 -20.33
C GLN A 215 -66.34 -6.75 -19.76
N PHE A 216 -65.54 -7.48 -18.99
CA PHE A 216 -64.31 -6.99 -18.37
C PHE A 216 -63.16 -7.93 -18.70
N ALA A 217 -62.00 -7.37 -19.00
CA ALA A 217 -60.74 -8.11 -19.13
C ALA A 217 -59.82 -7.73 -17.97
N MET A 218 -59.19 -8.75 -17.38
CA MET A 218 -58.08 -8.60 -16.44
C MET A 218 -56.93 -9.46 -16.94
N ILE A 219 -55.74 -8.86 -17.01
CA ILE A 219 -54.52 -9.53 -17.45
C ILE A 219 -53.49 -9.35 -16.37
N ILE A 220 -52.88 -10.47 -15.96
CA ILE A 220 -51.73 -10.50 -15.06
C ILE A 220 -50.61 -11.15 -15.85
N GLY A 221 -49.45 -10.50 -15.89
CA GLY A 221 -48.30 -10.97 -16.64
C GLY A 221 -47.04 -10.92 -15.80
N ASP A 222 -46.16 -11.89 -16.03
CA ASP A 222 -44.79 -11.88 -15.54
C ASP A 222 -43.84 -11.86 -16.75
N VAL A 223 -43.01 -10.83 -16.82
CA VAL A 223 -42.02 -10.69 -17.88
C VAL A 223 -40.73 -11.40 -17.47
N SER A 224 -40.35 -12.39 -18.28
CA SER A 224 -39.10 -13.12 -18.08
C SER A 224 -37.89 -12.18 -18.07
N GLY A 225 -37.21 -12.08 -16.93
CA GLY A 225 -36.05 -11.22 -16.73
C GLY A 225 -36.02 -10.61 -15.33
N LYS A 226 -35.05 -9.74 -15.07
CA LYS A 226 -34.95 -9.00 -13.79
C LYS A 226 -34.43 -7.59 -14.04
N GLY A 227 -34.73 -6.67 -13.13
CA GLY A 227 -34.20 -5.30 -13.17
C GLY A 227 -34.82 -4.46 -14.28
N MET A 228 -34.04 -3.52 -14.83
CA MET A 228 -34.56 -2.46 -15.70
C MET A 228 -35.09 -2.98 -17.05
N SER A 229 -34.46 -4.01 -17.63
CA SER A 229 -34.90 -4.59 -18.90
C SER A 229 -36.30 -5.21 -18.80
N ALA A 230 -36.56 -5.98 -17.74
CA ALA A 230 -37.88 -6.56 -17.49
C ALA A 230 -38.94 -5.47 -17.25
N ALA A 231 -38.55 -4.39 -16.54
CA ALA A 231 -39.45 -3.27 -16.28
C ALA A 231 -39.84 -2.50 -17.54
N LEU A 232 -38.92 -2.28 -18.48
CA LEU A 232 -39.21 -1.64 -19.77
C LEU A 232 -40.14 -2.50 -20.63
N LEU A 233 -39.87 -3.79 -20.69
CA LEU A 233 -40.70 -4.75 -21.42
C LEU A 233 -42.11 -4.87 -20.80
N MET A 234 -42.21 -4.80 -19.48
CA MET A 234 -43.48 -4.71 -18.76
C MET A 234 -44.27 -3.46 -19.16
N SER A 235 -43.66 -2.27 -19.19
CA SER A 235 -44.32 -1.05 -19.66
C SER A 235 -44.79 -1.15 -21.12
N ALA A 236 -43.96 -1.72 -22.01
CA ALA A 236 -44.34 -1.96 -23.40
C ALA A 236 -45.50 -2.96 -23.52
N SER A 237 -45.52 -3.98 -22.67
CA SER A 237 -46.57 -4.99 -22.65
C SER A 237 -47.91 -4.41 -22.23
N ILE A 238 -47.93 -3.60 -21.18
CA ILE A 238 -49.14 -2.88 -20.76
C ILE A 238 -49.66 -2.00 -21.89
N ALA A 239 -48.80 -1.20 -22.50
CA ALA A 239 -49.19 -0.28 -23.58
C ALA A 239 -49.76 -1.03 -24.79
N SER A 240 -49.13 -2.13 -25.19
CA SER A 240 -49.60 -2.98 -26.29
C SER A 240 -50.96 -3.62 -25.98
N LEU A 241 -51.13 -4.19 -24.79
CA LEU A 241 -52.39 -4.79 -24.35
C LEU A 241 -53.51 -3.76 -24.26
N GLN A 242 -53.26 -2.59 -23.66
CA GLN A 242 -54.26 -1.52 -23.58
C GLN A 242 -54.68 -1.04 -24.97
N SER A 243 -53.73 -0.90 -25.89
CA SER A 243 -54.02 -0.53 -27.28
C SER A 243 -54.87 -1.59 -27.98
N ALA A 244 -54.51 -2.88 -27.86
CA ALA A 244 -55.26 -3.98 -28.46
C ALA A 244 -56.69 -4.08 -27.90
N MET A 245 -56.86 -4.02 -26.58
CA MET A 245 -58.16 -4.06 -25.92
C MET A 245 -59.06 -2.86 -26.25
N SER A 246 -58.48 -1.73 -26.67
CA SER A 246 -59.26 -0.54 -27.03
C SER A 246 -59.92 -0.65 -28.42
N HIS A 247 -59.47 -1.56 -29.27
CA HIS A 247 -59.93 -1.70 -30.66
C HIS A 247 -60.52 -3.08 -30.97
N GLU A 248 -60.36 -4.05 -30.07
CA GLU A 248 -60.75 -5.43 -30.26
C GLU A 248 -61.45 -5.96 -29.00
N THR A 249 -62.45 -6.82 -29.19
CA THR A 249 -63.21 -7.42 -28.07
C THR A 249 -62.99 -8.93 -27.98
N ASP A 250 -62.55 -9.58 -29.07
CA ASP A 250 -62.18 -10.99 -29.06
C ASP A 250 -60.83 -11.21 -28.39
N ILE A 251 -60.83 -12.00 -27.30
CA ILE A 251 -59.64 -12.34 -26.52
C ILE A 251 -58.55 -13.02 -27.36
N TYR A 252 -58.94 -13.89 -28.31
CA TYR A 252 -57.96 -14.56 -29.17
C TYR A 252 -57.24 -13.56 -30.05
N ARG A 253 -57.98 -12.59 -30.58
CA ARG A 253 -57.43 -11.54 -31.43
C ARG A 253 -56.59 -10.55 -30.64
N ILE A 254 -56.99 -10.18 -29.43
CA ILE A 254 -56.20 -9.36 -28.50
C ILE A 254 -54.85 -10.02 -28.21
N LEU A 255 -54.84 -11.32 -27.84
CA LEU A 255 -53.61 -12.05 -27.54
C LEU A 255 -52.74 -12.25 -28.79
N TYR A 256 -53.34 -12.51 -29.95
CA TYR A 256 -52.61 -12.59 -31.22
C TYR A 256 -51.88 -11.28 -31.54
N LEU A 257 -52.59 -10.13 -31.44
CA LEU A 257 -52.01 -8.82 -31.68
C LEU A 257 -50.89 -8.53 -30.67
N PHE A 258 -51.14 -8.78 -29.39
CA PHE A 258 -50.14 -8.64 -28.33
C PHE A 258 -48.87 -9.45 -28.61
N ASN A 259 -49.01 -10.75 -28.91
CA ASN A 259 -47.88 -11.61 -29.21
C ASN A 259 -47.13 -11.15 -30.46
N HIS A 260 -47.83 -10.71 -31.50
CA HIS A 260 -47.22 -10.16 -32.71
C HIS A 260 -46.37 -8.91 -32.42
N TYR A 261 -46.89 -7.98 -31.61
CA TYR A 261 -46.15 -6.77 -31.23
C TYR A 261 -44.95 -7.06 -30.32
N ILE A 262 -45.14 -7.89 -29.30
CA ILE A 262 -44.08 -8.17 -28.32
C ILE A 262 -42.95 -9.02 -28.91
N THR A 263 -43.25 -10.00 -29.76
CA THR A 263 -42.21 -10.77 -30.48
C THR A 263 -41.41 -9.92 -31.47
N GLY A 264 -41.99 -8.81 -31.95
CA GLY A 264 -41.28 -7.77 -32.70
C GLY A 264 -40.27 -6.97 -31.86
N ILE A 265 -40.48 -6.88 -30.55
CA ILE A 265 -39.60 -6.17 -29.59
C ILE A 265 -38.52 -7.13 -29.03
N ASP A 266 -38.91 -8.33 -28.59
CA ASP A 266 -37.98 -9.40 -28.21
C ASP A 266 -38.57 -10.77 -28.61
N LYS A 267 -37.88 -11.48 -29.50
CA LYS A 267 -38.28 -12.80 -29.99
C LYS A 267 -38.39 -13.87 -28.90
N ARG A 268 -37.80 -13.64 -27.72
CA ARG A 268 -37.86 -14.57 -26.57
C ARG A 268 -39.13 -14.43 -25.73
N MET A 269 -39.96 -13.42 -25.97
CA MET A 269 -41.20 -13.15 -25.21
C MET A 269 -42.47 -13.75 -25.85
N ALA A 270 -42.35 -14.85 -26.59
CA ALA A 270 -43.53 -15.50 -27.17
C ALA A 270 -44.50 -15.92 -26.05
N VAL A 271 -45.74 -15.46 -26.16
CA VAL A 271 -46.81 -15.80 -25.22
C VAL A 271 -47.27 -17.23 -25.53
N SER A 272 -47.26 -18.10 -24.51
CA SER A 272 -47.65 -19.51 -24.59
C SER A 272 -49.17 -19.68 -24.59
#